data_AF-A0A1D1V2I5-F1
#
_entry.id   AF-A0A1D1V2I5-F1
#
_cell.length_a   1.000
_cell.length_b   1.000
_cell.length_c   1.000
_cell.angle_alpha   90.00
_cell.angle_beta   90.00
_cell.angle_gamma   90.00
#
_symmetry.space_group_name_H-M   'P 1'
#
loop_
_entity.id
_entity.type
_entity.pdbx_description
1 polymer ?
#
loop_
_entity_poly.entity_id
_entity_poly.type
_entity_poly.pdbx_seq_one_letter_code
_entity_poly.pdbx_strand_id
1 'polypeptide(L)'
;MANKFGFNALLFARFKLLLPALFPRPCGRTSLLFLLLFTLAVLGEFIAYQVGIVPSKFYAVLGEKDKQGFYATFLEASLYILATAIVLSAKQYVGSFLNISWRKLVTRKLHRLYFMDKAYYFLNVLDKSVDNPDQRITQDVDKMCDKLGTIAATLIIAPFRIAYYSYKSFITTTYIGPLGIFGYFIIGTIATKLLMSPVINYVVKQEKREGDFRFKHVQIRTNAESLAFYDCGHLEERRLNSRLSKLLSVELNLTNFQLPLNCMLFTCRVLCVNRFSSRCFGGTSLTFCVIAVFINFYTYFGGILSHLILSIPIFAGYYDALSPADLGALISANAFVSIYLIYSFTSLVDLSKEATAIAGTAHRVGELLEYLKSLSALSNRDQKITVRTDGENFASDFLFQLDGVTLTPPAHPHQVLIRDLTLTISRNHSIMISGPSSSGKTSLLRLIAGLWYTNSGRVDRHFLPPVLPSDIVFLPQKPYFTDGSLWQQIAFPLEVTSEFEDEEAAKVKRAVELAGCEKFLDRAGFGDSNVGRDWSDVLSPGEMQRLMFARLFYHKPTVACE
;
A
#
# COMPACT_ATOMS: atom_id res chain seq x y z
N MET A 1 -20.56 10.49 -7.42
CA MET A 1 -19.62 11.61 -7.23
C MET A 1 -18.21 11.06 -7.26
N ALA A 2 -17.40 11.43 -8.24
CA ALA A 2 -15.98 11.06 -8.25
C ALA A 2 -15.31 11.78 -7.07
N ASN A 3 -14.94 11.03 -6.02
CA ASN A 3 -14.14 11.57 -4.92
C ASN A 3 -12.89 12.19 -5.54
N LYS A 4 -12.78 13.52 -5.46
CA LYS A 4 -11.60 14.26 -5.90
C LYS A 4 -10.43 13.77 -5.06
N PHE A 5 -9.64 12.85 -5.60
CA PHE A 5 -8.32 12.49 -5.11
C PHE A 5 -7.48 13.78 -5.07
N GLY A 6 -7.33 14.36 -3.88
CA GLY A 6 -6.65 15.63 -3.67
C GLY A 6 -6.27 15.81 -2.20
N PHE A 7 -5.37 16.75 -1.94
CA PHE A 7 -4.97 17.17 -0.60
C PHE A 7 -6.13 17.90 0.09
N ASN A 8 -7.11 17.13 0.58
CA ASN A 8 -8.31 17.62 1.23
C ASN A 8 -8.26 17.29 2.73
N ALA A 9 -9.08 17.95 3.55
CA ALA A 9 -9.17 17.68 4.99
C ALA A 9 -9.42 16.19 5.32
N LEU A 10 -10.15 15.49 4.45
CA LEU A 10 -10.37 14.04 4.54
C LEU A 10 -9.07 13.22 4.49
N LEU A 11 -8.10 13.61 3.64
CA LEU A 11 -6.79 12.94 3.56
C LEU A 11 -6.05 13.07 4.89
N PHE A 12 -6.02 14.27 5.47
CA PHE A 12 -5.38 14.51 6.76
C PHE A 12 -6.07 13.75 7.90
N ALA A 13 -7.40 13.67 7.88
CA ALA A 13 -8.16 12.87 8.84
C ALA A 13 -7.82 11.37 8.72
N ARG A 14 -7.75 10.83 7.50
CA ARG A 14 -7.34 9.45 7.23
C ARG A 14 -5.89 9.18 7.62
N PHE A 15 -4.98 10.12 7.34
CA PHE A 15 -3.58 10.00 7.77
C PHE A 15 -3.45 10.05 9.29
N LYS A 16 -4.19 10.93 9.97
CA LYS A 16 -4.26 10.98 11.44
C LYS A 16 -4.75 9.65 12.03
N LEU A 17 -5.63 8.94 11.32
CA LEU A 17 -6.13 7.64 11.71
C LEU A 17 -5.09 6.51 11.54
N LEU A 18 -4.08 6.70 10.67
CA LEU A 18 -2.93 5.81 10.47
C LEU A 18 -1.79 6.07 11.47
N LEU A 19 -1.64 7.30 11.99
CA LEU A 19 -0.57 7.65 12.94
C LEU A 19 -0.47 6.70 14.15
N PRO A 20 -1.57 6.30 14.82
CA PRO A 20 -1.48 5.34 15.93
C PRO A 20 -1.01 3.94 15.51
N ALA A 21 -1.15 3.57 14.23
CA ALA A 21 -0.63 2.31 13.72
C ALA A 21 0.88 2.41 13.42
N LEU A 22 1.36 3.56 12.94
CA LEU A 22 2.78 3.83 12.68
C LEU A 22 3.58 4.04 13.97
N PHE A 23 2.99 4.76 14.94
CA PHE A 23 3.59 5.11 16.23
C PHE A 23 2.67 4.66 17.38
N PRO A 24 2.65 3.36 17.71
CA PRO A 24 1.74 2.83 18.74
C PRO A 24 2.06 3.33 20.16
N ARG A 25 3.32 3.71 20.43
CA ARG A 25 3.77 4.26 21.73
C ARG A 25 4.76 5.39 21.49
N PRO A 26 4.75 6.49 22.27
CA PRO A 26 5.67 7.60 22.10
C PRO A 26 7.14 7.22 22.32
N CYS A 27 7.44 6.28 23.22
CA CYS A 27 8.79 5.73 23.42
C CYS A 27 8.94 4.30 22.86
N GLY A 28 8.16 3.93 21.84
CA GLY A 28 8.29 2.64 21.18
C GLY A 28 9.49 2.57 20.24
N ARG A 29 9.84 1.36 19.79
CA ARG A 29 10.94 1.11 18.83
C ARG A 29 10.83 1.98 17.58
N THR A 30 9.64 2.15 17.00
CA THR A 30 9.45 2.97 15.79
C THR A 30 9.66 4.46 16.04
N SER A 31 9.21 4.97 17.19
CA SER A 31 9.43 6.37 17.58
C SER A 31 10.89 6.67 17.85
N LEU A 32 11.63 5.74 18.49
CA LEU A 32 13.08 5.86 18.69
C LEU A 32 13.85 5.79 17.37
N LEU A 33 13.47 4.89 16.45
CA LEU A 33 14.07 4.83 15.11
C LEU A 33 13.80 6.11 14.31
N PHE A 34 12.60 6.67 14.42
CA PHE A 34 12.26 7.94 13.77
C PHE A 34 13.04 9.11 14.38
N LEU A 35 13.21 9.15 15.71
CA LEU A 35 14.05 10.13 16.38
C LEU A 35 15.50 10.02 15.93
N LEU A 36 16.06 8.80 15.86
CA LEU A 36 17.40 8.56 15.34
C LEU A 36 17.55 9.00 13.87
N LEU A 37 16.56 8.71 13.04
CA LEU A 37 16.52 9.16 11.64
C LEU A 37 16.53 10.69 11.57
N PHE A 38 15.73 11.35 12.41
CA PHE A 38 15.67 12.80 12.48
C PHE A 38 17.00 13.40 12.95
N THR A 39 17.62 12.86 14.00
CA THR A 39 18.93 13.33 14.47
C THR A 39 20.03 13.14 13.44
N LEU A 40 20.05 12.01 12.72
CA LEU A 40 20.99 11.77 11.62
C LEU A 40 20.76 12.74 10.47
N ALA A 41 19.50 13.08 10.18
CA ALA A 41 19.19 14.04 9.13
C ALA A 41 19.63 15.46 9.51
N VAL A 42 19.44 15.89 10.77
CA VAL A 42 19.97 17.17 11.28
C VAL A 42 21.50 17.20 11.25
N LEU A 43 22.16 16.13 11.70
CA LEU A 43 23.62 15.99 11.63
C LEU A 43 24.12 16.07 10.17
N GLY A 44 23.40 15.43 9.25
CA GLY A 44 23.70 15.46 7.81
C GLY A 44 23.66 16.88 7.24
N GLU A 45 22.68 17.70 7.64
CA GLU A 45 22.58 19.10 7.22
C GLU A 45 23.74 19.95 7.80
N PHE A 46 24.14 19.70 9.05
CA PHE A 46 25.29 20.37 9.65
C PHE A 46 26.59 20.06 8.88
N ILE A 47 26.85 18.79 8.57
CA ILE A 47 28.04 18.39 7.81
C ILE A 47 27.96 18.94 6.38
N ALA A 48 26.78 18.92 5.75
CA ALA A 48 26.58 19.47 4.41
C ALA A 48 26.92 20.97 4.34
N TYR A 49 26.60 21.75 5.39
CA TYR A 49 27.02 23.14 5.49
C TYR A 49 28.54 23.29 5.53
N GLN A 50 29.25 22.46 6.31
CA GLN A 50 30.72 22.49 6.38
C GLN A 50 31.35 22.15 5.03
N VAL A 51 30.87 21.10 4.37
CA VAL A 51 31.31 20.73 3.00
C VAL A 51 31.08 21.88 2.03
N GLY A 52 29.98 22.62 2.17
CA GLY A 52 29.66 23.76 1.32
C GLY A 52 30.59 24.97 1.43
N ILE A 53 31.24 25.17 2.58
CA ILE A 53 32.18 26.28 2.81
C ILE A 53 33.61 25.91 2.40
N VAL A 54 33.94 24.61 2.29
CA VAL A 54 35.26 24.13 1.89
C VAL A 54 35.81 24.84 0.63
N PRO A 55 35.03 25.03 -0.46
CA PRO A 55 35.50 25.77 -1.64
C PRO A 55 35.99 27.19 -1.32
N SER A 56 35.31 27.90 -0.43
CA SER A 56 35.71 29.25 0.02
C SER A 56 37.07 29.23 0.74
N LYS A 57 37.31 28.24 1.61
CA LYS A 57 38.61 28.04 2.26
C LYS A 57 39.73 27.78 1.23
N PHE A 58 39.45 26.99 0.19
CA PHE A 58 40.42 26.76 -0.89
C PHE A 58 40.76 28.06 -1.64
N TYR A 59 39.79 28.94 -1.92
CA TYR A 59 40.07 30.23 -2.56
C TYR A 59 40.99 31.12 -1.72
N ALA A 60 40.80 31.17 -0.40
CA ALA A 60 41.66 31.95 0.50
C ALA A 60 43.11 31.42 0.48
N VAL A 61 43.29 30.12 0.73
CA VAL A 61 44.61 29.47 0.81
C VAL A 61 45.36 29.49 -0.52
N LEU A 62 44.67 29.26 -1.64
CA LEU A 62 45.28 29.33 -2.98
C LEU A 62 45.65 30.77 -3.37
N GLY A 63 44.85 31.75 -2.95
CA GLY A 63 45.14 33.17 -3.15
C GLY A 63 46.40 33.62 -2.43
N GLU A 64 46.59 33.15 -1.18
CA GLU A 64 47.78 33.42 -0.37
C GLU A 64 48.98 32.53 -0.73
N LYS A 65 48.77 31.50 -1.57
CA LYS A 65 49.77 30.47 -1.93
C LYS A 65 50.34 29.72 -0.73
N ASP A 66 49.54 29.54 0.33
CA ASP A 66 49.94 28.80 1.52
C ASP A 66 49.87 27.28 1.28
N LYS A 67 51.04 26.65 1.13
CA LYS A 67 51.14 25.20 0.92
C LYS A 67 50.70 24.40 2.14
N GLN A 68 50.99 24.88 3.35
CA GLN A 68 50.67 24.13 4.57
C GLN A 68 49.16 24.18 4.84
N GLY A 69 48.54 25.35 4.70
CA GLY A 69 47.09 25.53 4.74
C GLY A 69 46.35 24.71 3.69
N PHE A 70 46.94 24.48 2.51
CA PHE A 70 46.33 23.67 1.45
C PHE A 70 46.16 22.21 1.88
N TYR A 71 47.23 21.59 2.40
CA TYR A 71 47.17 20.21 2.86
C TYR A 71 46.23 20.06 4.08
N ALA A 72 46.21 21.04 4.99
CA ALA A 72 45.29 21.06 6.11
C ALA A 72 43.82 21.12 5.65
N THR A 73 43.50 22.03 4.72
CA THR A 73 42.15 22.18 4.16
C THR A 73 41.74 20.95 3.35
N PHE A 74 42.66 20.33 2.61
CA PHE A 74 42.41 19.10 1.87
C PHE A 74 42.09 17.92 2.79
N LEU A 75 42.82 17.77 3.90
CA LEU A 75 42.53 16.75 4.90
C LEU A 75 41.17 16.98 5.57
N GLU A 76 40.89 18.23 5.97
CA GLU A 76 39.60 18.63 6.55
C GLU A 76 38.44 18.31 5.58
N ALA A 77 38.57 18.69 4.31
CA ALA A 77 37.59 18.40 3.27
C ALA A 77 37.34 16.89 3.09
N SER A 78 38.41 16.10 3.05
CA SER A 78 38.32 14.64 2.93
C SER A 78 37.59 14.01 4.12
N LEU A 79 37.84 14.51 5.34
CA LEU A 79 37.15 14.06 6.55
C LEU A 79 35.65 14.41 6.52
N TYR A 80 35.27 15.61 6.07
CA TYR A 80 33.86 15.97 5.92
C TYR A 80 33.14 15.13 4.86
N ILE A 81 33.79 14.82 3.74
CA ILE A 81 33.23 13.95 2.70
C ILE A 81 33.02 12.54 3.26
N LEU A 82 34.00 12.00 3.99
CA LEU A 82 33.88 10.70 4.65
C LEU A 82 32.74 10.69 5.68
N ALA A 83 32.64 11.73 6.51
CA ALA A 83 31.56 11.88 7.48
C ALA A 83 30.18 11.98 6.80
N THR A 84 30.08 12.71 5.69
CA THR A 84 28.86 12.80 4.88
C THR A 84 28.43 11.43 4.36
N ALA A 85 29.36 10.65 3.82
CA ALA A 85 29.10 9.31 3.30
C ALA A 85 28.56 8.37 4.40
N ILE A 86 29.16 8.42 5.60
CA ILE A 86 28.73 7.62 6.75
C ILE A 86 27.31 8.04 7.19
N VAL A 87 27.05 9.33 7.36
CA VAL A 87 25.75 9.82 7.83
C VAL A 87 24.64 9.55 6.80
N LEU A 88 24.92 9.73 5.51
CA LEU A 88 23.96 9.42 4.45
C LEU A 88 23.62 7.93 4.41
N SER A 89 24.63 7.06 4.54
CA SER A 89 24.45 5.61 4.59
C SER A 89 23.68 5.18 5.84
N ALA A 90 24.01 5.75 7.00
CA ALA A 90 23.30 5.49 8.26
C ALA A 90 21.83 5.95 8.19
N LYS A 91 21.56 7.14 7.63
CA LYS A 91 20.21 7.65 7.39
C LYS A 91 19.41 6.71 6.49
N GLN A 92 19.99 6.25 5.38
CA GLN A 92 19.34 5.30 4.46
C GLN A 92 19.04 3.96 5.16
N TYR A 93 20.01 3.42 5.91
CA TYR A 93 19.85 2.18 6.66
C TYR A 93 18.74 2.28 7.71
N VAL A 94 18.76 3.31 8.57
CA VAL A 94 17.71 3.54 9.59
C VAL A 94 16.35 3.76 8.93
N GLY A 95 16.29 4.50 7.82
CA GLY A 95 15.08 4.69 7.03
C GLY A 95 14.47 3.38 6.54
N SER A 96 15.27 2.47 5.99
CA SER A 96 14.82 1.14 5.54
C SER A 96 14.31 0.27 6.69
N PHE A 97 14.97 0.29 7.85
CA PHE A 97 14.50 -0.42 9.04
C PHE A 97 13.17 0.13 9.57
N LEU A 98 12.99 1.45 9.51
CA LEU A 98 11.75 2.11 9.88
C LEU A 98 10.62 1.73 8.94
N ASN A 99 10.85 1.71 7.61
CA ASN A 99 9.89 1.25 6.61
C ASN A 99 9.40 -0.18 6.92
N ILE A 100 10.32 -1.14 7.10
CA ILE A 100 9.97 -2.53 7.44
C ILE A 100 9.13 -2.59 8.73
N SER A 101 9.51 -1.81 9.74
CA SER A 101 8.80 -1.77 11.02
C SER A 101 7.39 -1.20 10.88
N TRP A 102 7.21 -0.13 10.11
CA TRP A 102 5.90 0.45 9.82
C TRP A 102 5.02 -0.47 9.00
N ARG A 103 5.53 -1.06 7.92
CA ARG A 103 4.80 -2.05 7.11
C ARG A 103 4.30 -3.19 8.00
N LYS A 104 5.17 -3.76 8.83
CA LYS A 104 4.81 -4.82 9.79
C LYS A 104 3.66 -4.41 10.71
N LEU A 105 3.70 -3.20 11.28
CA LEU A 105 2.67 -2.74 12.22
C LEU A 105 1.34 -2.42 11.52
N VAL A 106 1.38 -1.71 10.40
CA VAL A 106 0.19 -1.32 9.64
C VAL A 106 -0.49 -2.57 9.07
N THR A 107 0.25 -3.45 8.40
CA THR A 107 -0.30 -4.70 7.85
C THR A 107 -0.86 -5.59 8.96
N ARG A 108 -0.18 -5.76 10.09
CA ARG A 108 -0.75 -6.54 11.22
C ARG A 108 -2.02 -5.92 11.79
N LYS A 109 -2.11 -4.59 11.87
CA LYS A 109 -3.31 -3.92 12.34
C LYS A 109 -4.47 -4.09 11.35
N LEU A 110 -4.20 -3.98 10.04
CA LEU A 110 -5.17 -4.26 8.99
C LEU A 110 -5.60 -5.72 9.01
N HIS A 111 -4.69 -6.68 9.09
CA HIS A 111 -5.01 -8.10 9.21
C HIS A 111 -5.93 -8.38 10.41
N ARG A 112 -5.59 -7.85 11.58
CA ARG A 112 -6.43 -8.01 12.78
C ARG A 112 -7.86 -7.51 12.59
N LEU A 113 -8.05 -6.40 11.87
CA LEU A 113 -9.38 -5.85 11.60
C LEU A 113 -10.09 -6.57 10.44
N TYR A 114 -9.34 -6.99 9.43
CA TYR A 114 -9.84 -7.70 8.25
C TYR A 114 -10.32 -9.12 8.59
N PHE A 115 -9.60 -9.81 9.48
CA PHE A 115 -9.98 -11.12 10.01
C PHE A 115 -10.76 -11.03 11.33
N MET A 116 -11.09 -9.82 11.81
CA MET A 116 -12.01 -9.70 12.95
C MET A 116 -13.41 -10.11 12.48
N ASP A 117 -14.00 -11.06 13.20
CA ASP A 117 -15.29 -11.66 12.85
C ASP A 117 -15.29 -12.18 11.39
N LYS A 118 -16.12 -11.58 10.55
CA LYS A 118 -16.32 -11.96 9.14
C LYS A 118 -16.07 -10.77 8.20
N ALA A 119 -15.30 -9.76 8.62
CA ALA A 119 -15.11 -8.53 7.85
C ALA A 119 -14.57 -8.79 6.42
N TYR A 120 -13.68 -9.77 6.25
CA TYR A 120 -13.21 -10.22 4.94
C TYR A 120 -14.35 -10.71 4.02
N TYR A 121 -15.38 -11.37 4.55
CA TYR A 121 -16.54 -11.81 3.78
C TYR A 121 -17.40 -10.61 3.37
N PHE A 122 -17.68 -9.70 4.31
CA PHE A 122 -18.45 -8.48 4.04
C PHE A 122 -17.79 -7.63 2.95
N LEU A 123 -16.48 -7.42 3.03
CA LEU A 123 -15.72 -6.59 2.09
C LEU A 123 -15.59 -7.18 0.68
N ASN A 124 -15.49 -8.51 0.54
CA ASN A 124 -15.30 -9.12 -0.77
C ASN A 124 -16.62 -9.50 -1.45
N VAL A 125 -17.66 -9.82 -0.68
CA VAL A 125 -18.90 -10.41 -1.20
C VAL A 125 -20.09 -9.45 -1.11
N LEU A 126 -20.25 -8.75 0.01
CA LEU A 126 -21.48 -8.01 0.29
C LEU A 126 -21.41 -6.54 -0.11
N ASP A 127 -20.31 -5.87 0.24
CA ASP A 127 -20.09 -4.47 -0.13
C ASP A 127 -18.84 -4.32 -0.99
N LYS A 128 -19.04 -3.85 -2.23
CA LYS A 128 -17.96 -3.57 -3.21
C LYS A 128 -17.57 -2.10 -3.25
N SER A 129 -17.93 -1.33 -2.22
CA SER A 129 -17.54 0.08 -2.05
C SER A 129 -16.02 0.28 -2.05
N VAL A 130 -15.27 -0.68 -1.51
CA VAL A 130 -13.81 -0.70 -1.52
C VAL A 130 -13.33 -1.73 -2.54
N ASP A 131 -12.59 -1.27 -3.55
CA ASP A 131 -11.99 -2.12 -4.57
C ASP A 131 -10.63 -2.70 -4.15
N ASN A 132 -10.36 -3.92 -4.61
CA ASN A 132 -9.06 -4.63 -4.50
C ASN A 132 -8.41 -4.54 -3.10
N PRO A 133 -9.08 -5.01 -2.04
CA PRO A 133 -8.57 -4.89 -0.67
C PRO A 133 -7.25 -5.65 -0.45
N ASP A 134 -7.05 -6.75 -1.18
CA ASP A 134 -5.81 -7.51 -1.25
C ASP A 134 -4.64 -6.66 -1.75
N GLN A 135 -4.83 -5.90 -2.84
CA GLN A 135 -3.83 -4.98 -3.35
C GLN A 135 -3.52 -3.87 -2.34
N ARG A 136 -4.56 -3.31 -1.70
CA ARG A 136 -4.40 -2.25 -0.70
C ARG A 136 -3.57 -2.71 0.50
N ILE A 137 -3.81 -3.93 1.02
CA ILE A 137 -3.08 -4.48 2.17
C ILE A 137 -1.63 -4.83 1.80
N THR A 138 -1.40 -5.37 0.61
CA THR A 138 -0.09 -5.93 0.22
C THR A 138 0.84 -4.92 -0.44
N GLN A 139 0.35 -4.17 -1.43
CA GLN A 139 1.15 -3.27 -2.25
C GLN A 139 1.05 -1.81 -1.80
N ASP A 140 -0.15 -1.31 -1.54
CA ASP A 140 -0.30 0.12 -1.21
C ASP A 140 0.32 0.44 0.16
N VAL A 141 0.20 -0.44 1.15
CA VAL A 141 0.88 -0.28 2.45
C VAL A 141 2.39 -0.26 2.28
N ASP A 142 2.95 -1.11 1.42
CA ASP A 142 4.39 -1.18 1.14
C ASP A 142 4.88 0.12 0.48
N LYS A 143 4.25 0.50 -0.63
CA LYS A 143 4.53 1.77 -1.34
C LYS A 143 4.40 2.98 -0.41
N MET A 144 3.37 3.01 0.44
CA MET A 144 3.16 4.10 1.40
C MET A 144 4.28 4.18 2.44
N CYS A 145 4.64 3.06 3.07
CA CYS A 145 5.64 3.04 4.15
C CYS A 145 7.05 3.35 3.62
N ASP A 146 7.38 2.87 2.43
CA ASP A 146 8.65 3.14 1.76
C ASP A 146 8.82 4.63 1.49
N LYS A 147 7.87 5.21 0.75
CA LYS A 147 7.91 6.64 0.40
C LYS A 147 7.85 7.54 1.64
N LEU A 148 7.01 7.21 2.62
CA LEU A 148 6.92 7.96 3.87
C LEU A 148 8.26 7.95 4.63
N GLY A 149 8.94 6.81 4.69
CA GLY A 149 10.25 6.68 5.35
C GLY A 149 11.33 7.55 4.72
N THR A 150 11.33 7.69 3.40
CA THR A 150 12.28 8.53 2.68
C THR A 150 12.04 10.03 2.87
N ILE A 151 10.78 10.47 2.88
CA ILE A 151 10.46 11.91 2.87
C ILE A 151 10.23 12.52 4.26
N ALA A 152 9.84 11.73 5.26
CA ALA A 152 9.32 12.27 6.53
C ALA A 152 10.33 13.17 7.25
N ALA A 153 11.58 12.73 7.40
CA ALA A 153 12.62 13.54 8.04
C ALA A 153 12.95 14.80 7.21
N THR A 154 13.04 14.65 5.89
CA THR A 154 13.34 15.75 4.97
C THR A 154 12.26 16.83 4.99
N LEU A 155 10.98 16.44 5.09
CA LEU A 155 9.86 17.36 5.14
C LEU A 155 9.81 18.18 6.44
N ILE A 156 10.23 17.59 7.56
CA ILE A 156 10.32 18.31 8.85
C ILE A 156 11.50 19.29 8.83
N ILE A 157 12.61 18.92 8.20
CA ILE A 157 13.84 19.74 8.18
C ILE A 157 13.75 20.90 7.19
N ALA A 158 13.06 20.73 6.07
CA ALA A 158 13.04 21.71 4.99
C ALA A 158 12.66 23.15 5.42
N PRO A 159 11.65 23.39 6.28
CA PRO A 159 11.32 24.74 6.76
C PRO A 159 12.46 25.39 7.54
N PHE A 160 13.12 24.63 8.44
CA PHE A 160 14.25 25.14 9.23
C PHE A 160 15.44 25.48 8.34
N ARG A 161 15.73 24.61 7.37
CA ARG A 161 16.79 24.83 6.37
C ARG A 161 16.50 26.09 5.57
N ILE A 162 15.30 26.23 5.01
CA ILE A 162 14.91 27.42 4.23
C ILE A 162 15.00 28.68 5.08
N ALA A 163 14.53 28.67 6.33
CA ALA A 163 14.63 29.82 7.22
C ALA A 163 16.10 30.22 7.48
N TYR A 164 16.96 29.25 7.80
CA TYR A 164 18.37 29.49 8.07
C TYR A 164 19.12 30.06 6.85
N TYR A 165 18.96 29.45 5.67
CA TYR A 165 19.63 29.91 4.46
C TYR A 165 19.04 31.22 3.91
N SER A 166 17.74 31.48 4.14
CA SER A 166 17.14 32.78 3.84
C SER A 166 17.74 33.89 4.70
N TYR A 167 17.92 33.62 6.01
CA TYR A 167 18.58 34.56 6.91
C TYR A 167 20.04 34.80 6.52
N LYS A 168 20.80 33.75 6.21
CA LYS A 168 22.19 33.88 5.72
C LYS A 168 22.26 34.66 4.40
N SER A 169 21.37 34.38 3.45
CA SER A 169 21.29 35.12 2.18
C SER A 169 20.94 36.60 2.40
N PHE A 170 20.07 36.91 3.37
CA PHE A 170 19.72 38.29 3.72
C PHE A 170 20.92 39.08 4.26
N ILE A 171 21.74 38.48 5.14
CA ILE A 171 22.93 39.15 5.66
C ILE A 171 23.94 39.43 4.54
N THR A 172 24.12 38.46 3.66
CA THR A 172 25.13 38.51 2.62
C THR A 172 24.77 39.43 1.45
N THR A 173 23.53 39.34 0.96
CA THR A 173 23.09 40.01 -0.27
C THR A 173 21.96 41.01 -0.02
N THR A 174 21.74 41.38 1.25
CA THR A 174 20.64 42.25 1.69
C THR A 174 19.29 41.66 1.24
N TYR A 175 18.28 42.50 1.00
CA TYR A 175 16.94 42.07 0.61
C TYR A 175 16.87 41.45 -0.79
N ILE A 176 17.79 41.82 -1.70
CA ILE A 176 17.80 41.41 -3.11
C ILE A 176 17.97 39.89 -3.24
N GLY A 177 18.81 39.29 -2.40
CA GLY A 177 19.08 37.85 -2.41
C GLY A 177 17.84 37.01 -2.16
N PRO A 178 17.25 37.08 -0.95
CA PRO A 178 16.02 36.35 -0.64
C PRO A 178 14.88 36.68 -1.61
N LEU A 179 14.62 37.96 -1.93
CA LEU A 179 13.51 38.32 -2.83
C LEU A 179 13.66 37.71 -4.23
N GLY A 180 14.87 37.75 -4.81
CA GLY A 180 15.15 37.14 -6.11
C GLY A 180 14.94 35.62 -6.12
N ILE A 181 15.42 34.95 -5.07
CA ILE A 181 15.31 33.48 -4.94
C ILE A 181 13.85 33.05 -4.69
N PHE A 182 13.11 33.77 -3.83
CA PHE A 182 11.69 33.50 -3.59
C PHE A 182 10.83 33.78 -4.83
N GLY A 183 11.11 34.85 -5.57
CA GLY A 183 10.44 35.15 -6.85
C GLY A 183 10.67 34.04 -7.88
N TYR A 184 11.91 33.59 -8.02
CA TYR A 184 12.27 32.46 -8.87
C TYR A 184 11.54 31.17 -8.45
N PHE A 185 11.47 30.88 -7.15
CA PHE A 185 10.72 29.74 -6.62
C PHE A 185 9.21 29.78 -6.93
N ILE A 186 8.57 30.95 -6.77
CA ILE A 186 7.14 31.10 -7.06
C ILE A 186 6.86 30.83 -8.55
N ILE A 187 7.66 31.43 -9.44
CA ILE A 187 7.55 31.22 -10.89
C ILE A 187 7.75 29.74 -11.23
N GLY A 188 8.81 29.13 -10.68
CA GLY A 188 9.10 27.72 -10.87
C GLY A 188 7.98 26.80 -10.39
N THR A 189 7.42 27.05 -9.21
CA THR A 189 6.34 26.24 -8.64
C THR A 189 5.06 26.33 -9.46
N ILE A 190 4.68 27.54 -9.90
CA ILE A 190 3.51 27.74 -10.76
C ILE A 190 3.71 27.00 -12.08
N ALA A 191 4.88 27.17 -12.71
CA ALA A 191 5.20 26.50 -13.96
C ALA A 191 5.22 24.97 -13.79
N THR A 192 5.95 24.42 -12.82
CA THR A 192 5.98 22.96 -12.58
C THR A 192 4.59 22.40 -12.28
N LYS A 193 3.75 23.10 -11.50
CA LYS A 193 2.38 22.65 -11.21
C LYS A 193 1.50 22.58 -12.45
N LEU A 194 1.51 23.63 -13.27
CA LEU A 194 0.74 23.66 -14.53
C LEU A 194 1.18 22.55 -15.47
N LEU A 195 2.49 22.30 -15.54
CA LEU A 195 3.06 21.30 -16.43
C LEU A 195 2.88 19.86 -15.90
N MET A 196 2.92 19.62 -14.59
CA MET A 196 2.79 18.27 -13.98
C MET A 196 1.35 17.77 -13.83
N SER A 197 0.35 18.66 -13.78
CA SER A 197 -1.06 18.31 -13.64
C SER A 197 -1.57 17.22 -14.61
N PRO A 198 -1.27 17.26 -15.93
CA PRO A 198 -1.70 16.20 -16.85
C PRO A 198 -1.06 14.83 -16.57
N VAL A 199 0.19 14.79 -16.10
CA VAL A 199 0.96 13.55 -15.85
C VAL A 199 0.30 12.66 -14.83
N ILE A 200 -0.14 13.27 -13.72
CA ILE A 200 -0.71 12.56 -12.58
C ILE A 200 -1.94 11.75 -13.04
N ASN A 201 -2.75 12.32 -13.93
CA ASN A 201 -3.92 11.63 -14.49
C ASN A 201 -3.52 10.41 -15.35
N TYR A 202 -2.39 10.46 -16.05
CA TYR A 202 -1.88 9.32 -16.82
C TYR A 202 -1.27 8.26 -15.91
N VAL A 203 -0.54 8.64 -14.85
CA VAL A 203 0.01 7.71 -13.84
C VAL A 203 -1.13 6.92 -13.16
N VAL A 204 -2.20 7.61 -12.74
CA VAL A 204 -3.36 6.96 -12.12
C VAL A 204 -4.07 6.02 -13.12
N LYS A 205 -4.18 6.43 -14.39
CA LYS A 205 -4.71 5.55 -15.45
C LYS A 205 -3.83 4.33 -15.66
N GLN A 206 -2.50 4.45 -15.61
CA GLN A 206 -1.56 3.35 -15.75
C GLN A 206 -1.76 2.33 -14.63
N GLU A 207 -1.70 2.75 -13.36
CA GLU A 207 -1.90 1.85 -12.20
C GLU A 207 -3.25 1.11 -12.27
N LYS A 208 -4.31 1.78 -12.72
CA LYS A 208 -5.61 1.13 -12.93
C LYS A 208 -5.56 0.07 -14.04
N ARG A 209 -4.97 0.38 -15.20
CA ARG A 209 -4.85 -0.56 -16.32
C ARG A 209 -3.95 -1.75 -15.98
N GLU A 210 -2.89 -1.52 -15.22
CA GLU A 210 -2.00 -2.55 -14.68
C GLU A 210 -2.78 -3.51 -13.76
N GLY A 211 -3.57 -2.95 -12.84
CA GLY A 211 -4.47 -3.73 -11.98
C GLY A 211 -5.48 -4.57 -12.77
N ASP A 212 -6.16 -3.97 -13.76
CA ASP A 212 -7.12 -4.67 -14.64
C ASP A 212 -6.47 -5.81 -15.44
N PHE A 213 -5.20 -5.63 -15.84
CA PHE A 213 -4.42 -6.63 -16.57
C PHE A 213 -4.02 -7.79 -15.65
N ARG A 214 -3.45 -7.49 -14.47
CA ARG A 214 -3.08 -8.49 -13.47
C ARG A 214 -4.29 -9.29 -12.98
N PHE A 215 -5.41 -8.63 -12.70
CA PHE A 215 -6.64 -9.29 -12.28
C PHE A 215 -7.12 -10.31 -13.32
N LYS A 216 -7.00 -9.99 -14.62
CA LYS A 216 -7.36 -10.92 -15.69
C LYS A 216 -6.47 -12.16 -15.71
N HIS A 217 -5.17 -12.01 -15.46
CA HIS A 217 -4.25 -13.14 -15.32
C HIS A 217 -4.58 -14.02 -14.10
N VAL A 218 -4.93 -13.40 -12.97
CA VAL A 218 -5.39 -14.16 -11.79
C VAL A 218 -6.65 -14.96 -12.13
N GLN A 219 -7.62 -14.35 -12.81
CA GLN A 219 -8.85 -15.03 -13.23
C GLN A 219 -8.58 -16.22 -14.18
N ILE A 220 -7.63 -16.09 -15.10
CA ILE A 220 -7.24 -17.19 -16.00
C ILE A 220 -6.57 -18.31 -15.20
N ARG A 221 -5.64 -17.97 -14.30
CA ARG A 221 -4.98 -18.94 -13.43
C ARG A 221 -5.99 -19.74 -12.59
N THR A 222 -6.96 -19.07 -11.96
CA THR A 222 -7.97 -19.74 -11.11
C THR A 222 -8.97 -20.59 -11.88
N ASN A 223 -9.10 -20.40 -13.20
CA ASN A 223 -10.04 -21.14 -14.04
C ASN A 223 -9.33 -21.81 -15.23
N ALA A 224 -8.06 -22.17 -15.05
CA ALA A 224 -7.20 -22.66 -16.14
C ALA A 224 -7.73 -23.97 -16.73
N GLU A 225 -8.19 -24.89 -15.87
CA GLU A 225 -8.78 -26.15 -16.29
C GLU A 225 -10.07 -25.95 -17.10
N SER A 226 -11.00 -25.12 -16.59
CA SER A 226 -12.24 -24.79 -17.33
C SER A 226 -11.94 -24.13 -18.67
N LEU A 227 -10.94 -23.25 -18.73
CA LEU A 227 -10.50 -22.63 -19.98
C LEU A 227 -9.93 -23.65 -20.97
N ALA A 228 -9.14 -24.62 -20.48
CA ALA A 228 -8.57 -25.69 -21.27
C ALA A 228 -9.66 -26.62 -21.84
N PHE A 229 -10.71 -26.93 -21.06
CA PHE A 229 -11.87 -27.70 -21.55
C PHE A 229 -12.59 -27.03 -22.71
N TYR A 230 -12.69 -25.69 -22.70
CA TYR A 230 -13.27 -24.94 -23.82
C TYR A 230 -12.31 -24.78 -25.02
N ASP A 231 -11.04 -25.17 -24.89
CA ASP A 231 -9.96 -24.98 -25.88
C ASP A 231 -9.91 -23.55 -26.45
N CYS A 232 -10.21 -22.55 -25.61
CA CYS A 232 -10.39 -21.16 -26.01
C CYS A 232 -9.12 -20.31 -25.81
N GLY A 233 -7.94 -20.93 -25.81
CA GLY A 233 -6.66 -20.26 -25.52
C GLY A 233 -6.43 -19.01 -26.38
N HIS A 234 -6.60 -19.13 -27.70
CA HIS A 234 -6.43 -18.01 -28.64
C HIS A 234 -7.43 -16.86 -28.44
N LEU A 235 -8.66 -17.15 -27.97
CA LEU A 235 -9.66 -16.11 -27.70
C LEU A 235 -9.24 -15.29 -26.46
N GLU A 236 -8.81 -15.97 -25.40
CA GLU A 236 -8.32 -15.30 -24.19
C GLU A 236 -7.00 -14.57 -24.44
N GLU A 237 -6.11 -15.10 -25.28
CA GLU A 237 -4.90 -14.43 -25.75
C GLU A 237 -5.24 -13.08 -26.43
N ARG A 238 -6.18 -13.06 -27.38
CA ARG A 238 -6.63 -11.81 -28.04
C ARG A 238 -7.21 -10.81 -27.04
N ARG A 239 -7.99 -11.28 -26.06
CA ARG A 239 -8.59 -10.43 -25.02
C ARG A 239 -7.52 -9.85 -24.09
N LEU A 240 -6.54 -10.65 -23.68
CA LEU A 240 -5.39 -10.21 -22.88
C LEU A 240 -4.53 -9.21 -23.65
N ASN A 241 -4.19 -9.51 -24.91
CA ASN A 241 -3.43 -8.61 -25.77
C ASN A 241 -4.16 -7.27 -25.97
N SER A 242 -5.50 -7.26 -26.07
CA SER A 242 -6.27 -6.02 -26.10
C SER A 242 -6.15 -5.20 -24.80
N ARG A 243 -6.14 -5.84 -23.63
CA ARG A 243 -5.89 -5.16 -22.35
C ARG A 243 -4.46 -4.64 -22.25
N LEU A 244 -3.48 -5.44 -22.68
CA LEU A 244 -2.08 -5.06 -22.75
C LEU A 244 -1.88 -3.87 -23.70
N SER A 245 -2.46 -3.86 -24.89
CA SER A 245 -2.37 -2.70 -25.79
C SER A 245 -2.98 -1.43 -25.18
N LYS A 246 -4.07 -1.55 -24.41
CA LYS A 246 -4.65 -0.42 -23.66
C LYS A 246 -3.72 0.07 -22.55
N LEU A 247 -3.04 -0.83 -21.84
CA LEU A 247 -2.01 -0.50 -20.86
C LEU A 247 -0.82 0.18 -21.54
N LEU A 248 -0.20 -0.46 -22.54
CA LEU A 248 0.94 0.06 -23.29
C LEU A 248 0.65 1.41 -23.94
N SER A 249 -0.56 1.66 -24.45
CA SER A 249 -0.90 2.98 -24.98
C SER A 249 -0.91 4.07 -23.91
N VAL A 250 -1.24 3.75 -22.65
CA VAL A 250 -1.13 4.69 -21.52
C VAL A 250 0.33 4.85 -21.11
N GLU A 251 1.10 3.76 -21.03
CA GLU A 251 2.53 3.80 -20.71
C GLU A 251 3.32 4.58 -21.74
N LEU A 252 3.08 4.37 -23.03
CA LEU A 252 3.72 5.11 -24.12
C LEU A 252 3.40 6.60 -24.04
N ASN A 253 2.14 6.97 -23.76
CA ASN A 253 1.77 8.37 -23.58
C ASN A 253 2.46 9.01 -22.36
N LEU A 254 2.65 8.25 -21.29
CA LEU A 254 3.38 8.69 -20.09
C LEU A 254 4.89 8.78 -20.34
N THR A 255 5.48 7.82 -21.03
CA THR A 255 6.89 7.85 -21.42
C THR A 255 7.16 9.00 -22.38
N ASN A 256 6.28 9.24 -23.36
CA ASN A 256 6.36 10.42 -24.23
C ASN A 256 6.29 11.74 -23.45
N PHE A 257 5.64 11.75 -22.28
CA PHE A 257 5.67 12.89 -21.38
C PHE A 257 7.03 13.01 -20.65
N GLN A 258 7.64 11.89 -20.28
CA GLN A 258 8.86 11.83 -19.48
C GLN A 258 10.18 11.88 -20.29
N LEU A 259 10.15 12.06 -21.61
CA LEU A 259 11.31 11.85 -22.49
C LEU A 259 11.85 13.12 -23.18
N PRO A 260 12.75 13.90 -22.55
CA PRO A 260 13.35 15.08 -23.19
C PRO A 260 14.89 15.09 -23.17
N LEU A 261 15.58 14.07 -22.64
CA LEU A 261 17.05 14.08 -22.58
C LEU A 261 17.75 13.10 -23.54
N ASN A 262 17.07 12.05 -24.01
CA ASN A 262 17.68 11.12 -24.98
C ASN A 262 17.48 11.55 -26.45
N CYS A 263 16.62 12.53 -26.72
CA CYS A 263 16.15 12.82 -28.07
C CYS A 263 17.06 13.72 -28.93
N MET A 264 18.07 14.40 -28.37
CA MET A 264 19.02 15.10 -29.23
C MET A 264 19.91 14.12 -30.03
N LEU A 265 20.03 12.85 -29.57
CA LEU A 265 20.71 11.77 -30.30
C LEU A 265 19.74 10.71 -30.89
N PHE A 266 18.56 10.47 -30.28
CA PHE A 266 17.65 9.41 -30.75
C PHE A 266 16.68 9.82 -31.88
N THR A 267 16.38 11.10 -32.05
CA THR A 267 15.44 11.54 -33.10
C THR A 267 15.98 11.20 -34.50
N CYS A 268 17.30 11.17 -34.69
CA CYS A 268 17.89 10.71 -35.96
C CYS A 268 17.88 9.18 -36.17
N ARG A 269 17.75 8.36 -35.11
CA ARG A 269 17.88 6.89 -35.23
C ARG A 269 16.54 6.15 -35.24
N VAL A 270 15.50 6.67 -34.55
CA VAL A 270 14.17 6.03 -34.47
C VAL A 270 13.27 6.38 -35.66
N LEU A 271 13.48 7.53 -36.30
CA LEU A 271 12.78 7.90 -37.54
C LEU A 271 13.06 6.93 -38.71
N CYS A 272 14.17 6.19 -38.68
CA CYS A 272 14.52 5.23 -39.73
C CYS A 272 14.00 3.81 -39.53
N VAL A 273 13.52 3.42 -38.33
CA VAL A 273 13.26 1.99 -38.04
C VAL A 273 11.79 1.63 -37.80
N ASN A 274 10.96 2.52 -37.24
CA ASN A 274 9.57 2.14 -36.91
C ASN A 274 8.53 2.75 -37.85
N ARG A 275 8.20 1.99 -38.90
CA ARG A 275 7.04 2.16 -39.77
C ARG A 275 5.75 1.69 -39.07
N PHE A 276 5.52 2.10 -37.82
CA PHE A 276 4.31 1.76 -37.07
C PHE A 276 3.57 3.03 -36.64
N SER A 277 2.55 3.36 -37.43
CA SER A 277 1.52 4.37 -37.15
C SER A 277 1.98 5.84 -37.03
N SER A 278 2.11 6.48 -38.17
CA SER A 278 2.09 7.95 -38.38
C SER A 278 0.75 8.63 -38.04
N ARG A 279 -0.19 7.94 -37.36
CA ARG A 279 -1.54 8.46 -37.03
C ARG A 279 -1.73 8.90 -35.58
N CYS A 280 -0.72 8.76 -34.72
CA CYS A 280 -0.81 9.10 -33.28
C CYS A 280 -0.01 10.35 -32.85
N PHE A 281 0.77 10.96 -33.74
CA PHE A 281 1.51 12.19 -33.43
C PHE A 281 0.70 13.43 -33.81
N GLY A 282 -0.42 13.65 -33.09
CA GLY A 282 -1.05 14.97 -33.03
C GLY A 282 -0.21 15.94 -32.18
N GLY A 283 -0.42 17.25 -32.32
CA GLY A 283 0.33 18.34 -31.70
C GLY A 283 0.47 18.32 -30.16
N THR A 284 -0.12 17.33 -29.49
CA THR A 284 0.08 17.06 -28.06
C THR A 284 1.53 16.65 -27.75
N SER A 285 2.23 15.90 -28.62
CA SER A 285 3.60 15.44 -28.32
C SER A 285 4.65 16.56 -28.24
N LEU A 286 4.47 17.65 -28.99
CA LEU A 286 5.40 18.80 -28.98
C LEU A 286 5.27 19.60 -27.68
N THR A 287 4.03 19.79 -27.22
CA THR A 287 3.70 20.48 -25.96
C THR A 287 4.34 19.79 -24.75
N PHE A 288 4.47 18.45 -24.79
CA PHE A 288 5.05 17.67 -23.70
C PHE A 288 6.59 17.68 -23.66
N CYS A 289 7.28 17.89 -24.79
CA CYS A 289 8.75 18.03 -24.85
C CYS A 289 9.23 19.31 -24.14
N VAL A 290 8.49 20.41 -24.30
CA VAL A 290 8.79 21.73 -23.69
C VAL A 290 8.85 21.65 -22.17
N ILE A 291 8.03 20.78 -21.57
CA ILE A 291 7.85 20.71 -20.10
C ILE A 291 9.16 20.36 -19.39
N ALA A 292 9.85 19.34 -19.86
CA ALA A 292 10.96 18.81 -19.11
C ALA A 292 12.32 19.36 -19.59
N VAL A 293 12.38 19.95 -20.79
CA VAL A 293 13.42 20.95 -21.11
C VAL A 293 13.30 22.14 -20.14
N PHE A 294 12.09 22.65 -19.90
CA PHE A 294 11.87 23.74 -18.95
C PHE A 294 12.28 23.35 -17.52
N ILE A 295 11.91 22.16 -17.03
CA ILE A 295 12.31 21.71 -15.68
C ILE A 295 13.83 21.62 -15.55
N ASN A 296 14.53 21.05 -16.54
CA ASN A 296 15.99 20.96 -16.51
C ASN A 296 16.64 22.36 -16.61
N PHE A 297 16.19 23.19 -17.55
CA PHE A 297 16.65 24.57 -17.69
C PHE A 297 16.47 25.33 -16.37
N TYR A 298 15.29 25.23 -15.77
CA TYR A 298 15.00 25.83 -14.48
C TYR A 298 16.03 25.37 -13.45
N THR A 299 16.18 24.07 -13.21
CA THR A 299 17.15 23.53 -12.22
C THR A 299 18.58 24.05 -12.40
N TYR A 300 19.08 24.13 -13.64
CA TYR A 300 20.45 24.63 -13.90
C TYR A 300 20.56 26.15 -13.86
N PHE A 301 19.52 26.88 -14.27
CA PHE A 301 19.49 28.34 -14.27
C PHE A 301 19.64 28.92 -12.85
N GLY A 302 19.21 28.18 -11.82
CA GLY A 302 19.42 28.56 -10.42
C GLY A 302 20.91 28.83 -10.08
N GLY A 303 21.83 28.06 -10.66
CA GLY A 303 23.27 28.29 -10.49
C GLY A 303 23.73 29.63 -11.07
N ILE A 304 23.23 30.00 -12.26
CA ILE A 304 23.55 31.30 -12.89
C ILE A 304 22.91 32.44 -12.12
N LEU A 305 21.65 32.28 -11.71
CA LEU A 305 20.91 33.26 -10.92
C LEU A 305 21.66 33.61 -9.63
N SER A 306 22.24 32.64 -8.94
CA SER A 306 23.02 32.89 -7.72
C SER A 306 24.19 33.86 -7.94
N HIS A 307 24.90 33.75 -9.07
CA HIS A 307 26.00 34.64 -9.41
C HIS A 307 25.51 36.02 -9.88
N LEU A 308 24.37 36.09 -10.58
CA LEU A 308 23.75 37.36 -10.98
C LEU A 308 23.28 38.17 -9.76
N ILE A 309 22.76 37.51 -8.73
CA ILE A 309 22.35 38.19 -7.50
C ILE A 309 23.59 38.76 -6.79
N LEU A 310 24.69 38.02 -6.77
CA LEU A 310 25.94 38.46 -6.13
C LEU A 310 26.68 39.56 -6.89
N SER A 311 26.49 39.67 -8.21
CA SER A 311 27.17 40.68 -9.00
C SER A 311 26.71 42.11 -8.65
N ILE A 312 25.44 42.29 -8.25
CA ILE A 312 24.85 43.60 -7.93
C ILE A 312 25.63 44.34 -6.82
N PRO A 313 25.81 43.78 -5.60
CA PRO A 313 26.56 44.47 -4.55
C PRO A 313 28.05 44.60 -4.85
N ILE A 314 28.63 43.67 -5.62
CA ILE A 314 30.05 43.72 -6.02
C ILE A 314 30.29 44.89 -6.98
N PHE A 315 29.51 45.01 -8.05
CA PHE A 315 29.63 46.13 -8.99
C PHE A 315 29.15 47.46 -8.41
N ALA A 316 28.35 47.44 -7.34
CA ALA A 316 27.97 48.64 -6.59
C ALA A 316 29.07 49.11 -5.60
N GLY A 317 30.21 48.43 -5.52
CA GLY A 317 31.39 48.87 -4.76
C GLY A 317 31.37 48.56 -3.26
N TYR A 318 30.46 47.70 -2.78
CA TYR A 318 30.35 47.37 -1.35
C TYR A 318 31.56 46.58 -0.81
N TYR A 319 32.36 45.96 -1.69
CA TYR A 319 33.42 45.02 -1.32
C TYR A 319 34.81 45.43 -1.85
N ASP A 320 34.97 46.67 -2.33
CA ASP A 320 36.21 47.16 -2.97
C ASP A 320 37.43 47.22 -2.02
N ALA A 321 37.19 47.15 -0.71
CA ALA A 321 38.24 47.15 0.31
C ALA A 321 38.89 45.78 0.56
N LEU A 322 38.35 44.69 -0.01
CA LEU A 322 38.84 43.33 0.22
C LEU A 322 39.97 42.94 -0.74
N SER A 323 40.87 42.06 -0.28
CA SER A 323 41.89 41.47 -1.16
C SER A 323 41.24 40.59 -2.24
N PRO A 324 41.87 40.39 -3.42
CA PRO A 324 41.33 39.51 -4.45
C PRO A 324 41.11 38.06 -3.98
N ALA A 325 41.92 37.58 -3.02
CA ALA A 325 41.77 36.26 -2.41
C ALA A 325 40.55 36.18 -1.51
N ASP A 326 40.38 37.17 -0.62
CA ASP A 326 39.22 37.26 0.29
C ASP A 326 37.92 37.48 -0.46
N LEU A 327 37.96 38.28 -1.54
CA LEU A 327 36.83 38.49 -2.44
C LEU A 327 36.42 37.16 -3.11
N GLY A 328 37.39 36.37 -3.59
CA GLY A 328 37.12 35.04 -4.16
C GLY A 328 36.52 34.07 -3.14
N ALA A 329 37.05 34.05 -1.92
CA ALA A 329 36.52 33.24 -0.82
C ALA A 329 35.09 33.66 -0.42
N LEU A 330 34.82 34.96 -0.37
CA LEU A 330 33.51 35.52 -0.06
C LEU A 330 32.48 35.17 -1.14
N ILE A 331 32.82 35.37 -2.43
CA ILE A 331 31.96 35.02 -3.56
C ILE A 331 31.58 33.54 -3.49
N SER A 332 32.55 32.66 -3.23
CA SER A 332 32.31 31.21 -3.14
C SER A 332 31.36 30.84 -2.00
N ALA A 333 31.56 31.39 -0.79
CA ALA A 333 30.70 31.11 0.36
C ALA A 333 29.26 31.61 0.13
N ASN A 334 29.13 32.79 -0.48
CA ASN A 334 27.84 33.42 -0.75
C ASN A 334 27.08 32.75 -1.89
N ALA A 335 27.80 32.29 -2.92
CA ALA A 335 27.25 31.49 -4.00
C ALA A 335 26.74 30.16 -3.45
N PHE A 336 27.49 29.50 -2.55
CA PHE A 336 27.03 28.30 -1.87
C PHE A 336 25.70 28.53 -1.13
N VAL A 337 25.59 29.57 -0.29
CA VAL A 337 24.36 29.89 0.45
C VAL A 337 23.16 30.07 -0.49
N SER A 338 23.36 30.80 -1.60
CA SER A 338 22.31 31.09 -2.59
C SER A 338 21.91 29.85 -3.39
N ILE A 339 22.88 29.06 -3.87
CA ILE A 339 22.65 27.79 -4.57
C ILE A 339 21.95 26.79 -3.66
N TYR A 340 22.35 26.71 -2.39
CA TYR A 340 21.77 25.78 -1.43
C TYR A 340 20.35 26.17 -1.02
N LEU A 341 20.03 27.47 -0.96
CA LEU A 341 18.67 27.95 -0.79
C LEU A 341 17.79 27.59 -2.00
N ILE A 342 18.30 27.78 -3.22
CA ILE A 342 17.61 27.35 -4.45
C ILE A 342 17.40 25.84 -4.44
N TYR A 343 18.43 25.06 -4.11
CA TYR A 343 18.34 23.61 -3.97
C TYR A 343 17.28 23.20 -2.94
N SER A 344 17.18 23.92 -1.81
CA SER A 344 16.17 23.65 -0.79
C SER A 344 14.75 23.79 -1.31
N PHE A 345 14.52 24.81 -2.14
CA PHE A 345 13.24 25.04 -2.81
C PHE A 345 12.96 24.00 -3.91
N THR A 346 13.94 23.67 -4.75
CA THR A 346 13.81 22.60 -5.77
C THR A 346 13.52 21.25 -5.10
N SER A 347 14.19 20.94 -3.99
CA SER A 347 13.95 19.75 -3.18
C SER A 347 12.51 19.69 -2.65
N LEU A 348 11.91 20.82 -2.26
CA LEU A 348 10.48 20.87 -1.88
C LEU A 348 9.55 20.55 -3.05
N VAL A 349 9.86 21.03 -4.26
CA VAL A 349 9.09 20.70 -5.46
C VAL A 349 9.17 19.20 -5.75
N ASP A 350 10.34 18.58 -5.63
CA ASP A 350 10.48 17.13 -5.81
C ASP A 350 9.78 16.33 -4.70
N LEU A 351 9.88 16.78 -3.45
CA LEU A 351 9.13 16.20 -2.32
C LEU A 351 7.62 16.28 -2.55
N SER A 352 7.11 17.29 -3.26
CA SER A 352 5.67 17.40 -3.56
C SER A 352 5.16 16.27 -4.47
N LYS A 353 6.01 15.76 -5.38
CA LYS A 353 5.68 14.62 -6.25
C LYS A 353 5.53 13.35 -5.41
N GLU A 354 6.51 13.10 -4.54
CA GLU A 354 6.50 11.96 -3.62
C GLU A 354 5.35 12.06 -2.59
N ALA A 355 5.08 13.26 -2.08
CA ALA A 355 3.95 13.51 -1.18
C ALA A 355 2.61 13.22 -1.87
N THR A 356 2.47 13.49 -3.17
CA THR A 356 1.26 13.17 -3.94
C THR A 356 1.09 11.66 -4.10
N ALA A 357 2.18 10.92 -4.33
CA ALA A 357 2.16 9.46 -4.38
C ALA A 357 1.74 8.85 -3.03
N ILE A 358 2.29 9.36 -1.93
CA ILE A 358 1.90 8.96 -0.56
C ILE A 358 0.45 9.33 -0.29
N ALA A 359 -0.01 10.51 -0.69
CA ALA A 359 -1.41 10.91 -0.52
C ALA A 359 -2.36 9.93 -1.20
N GLY A 360 -2.02 9.45 -2.41
CA GLY A 360 -2.80 8.44 -3.11
C GLY A 360 -2.89 7.11 -2.36
N THR A 361 -1.74 6.55 -1.96
CA THR A 361 -1.70 5.26 -1.26
C THR A 361 -2.26 5.36 0.16
N ALA A 362 -1.94 6.42 0.91
CA ALA A 362 -2.48 6.67 2.25
C ALA A 362 -4.01 6.89 2.23
N HIS A 363 -4.55 7.48 1.16
CA HIS A 363 -6.00 7.58 1.01
C HIS A 363 -6.66 6.21 0.85
N ARG A 364 -6.10 5.33 -0.01
CA ARG A 364 -6.63 3.97 -0.24
C ARG A 364 -6.51 3.09 1.01
N VAL A 365 -5.37 3.14 1.69
CA VAL A 365 -5.14 2.41 2.95
C VAL A 365 -6.02 2.96 4.07
N GLY A 366 -6.13 4.29 4.17
CA GLY A 366 -6.97 4.96 5.15
C GLY A 366 -8.47 4.68 4.97
N GLU A 367 -8.96 4.64 3.74
CA GLU A 367 -10.33 4.24 3.40
C GLU A 367 -10.64 2.80 3.84
N LEU A 368 -9.74 1.86 3.53
CA LEU A 368 -9.88 0.48 3.96
C LEU A 368 -9.91 0.39 5.49
N LEU A 369 -9.02 1.11 6.17
CA LEU A 369 -8.95 1.11 7.63
C LEU A 369 -10.19 1.74 8.29
N GLU A 370 -10.73 2.81 7.70
CA GLU A 370 -11.98 3.45 8.11
C GLU A 370 -13.16 2.48 7.98
N TYR A 371 -13.28 1.83 6.83
CA TYR A 371 -14.33 0.86 6.56
C TYR A 371 -14.25 -0.35 7.51
N LEU A 372 -13.07 -0.94 7.68
CA LEU A 372 -12.88 -2.08 8.59
C LEU A 372 -13.17 -1.71 10.06
N LYS A 373 -12.84 -0.48 10.48
CA LYS A 373 -13.22 0.02 11.82
C LYS A 373 -14.72 0.23 11.97
N SER A 374 -15.42 0.63 10.90
CA SER A 374 -16.88 0.76 10.93
C SER A 374 -17.56 -0.61 11.10
N LEU A 375 -17.08 -1.64 10.39
CA LEU A 375 -17.55 -3.02 10.54
C LEU A 375 -17.28 -3.57 11.94
N SER A 376 -16.08 -3.33 12.48
CA SER A 376 -15.76 -3.78 13.83
C SER A 376 -16.60 -3.06 14.91
N ALA A 377 -16.96 -1.79 14.69
CA ALA A 377 -17.84 -1.06 15.58
C ALA A 377 -19.29 -1.57 15.54
N LEU A 378 -19.78 -1.99 14.38
CA LEU A 378 -21.11 -2.61 14.23
C LEU A 378 -21.15 -3.98 14.94
N SER A 379 -20.15 -4.83 14.70
CA SER A 379 -20.05 -6.14 15.37
C SER A 379 -20.05 -6.04 16.90
N ASN A 380 -19.27 -5.09 17.45
CA ASN A 380 -19.22 -4.85 18.90
C ASN A 380 -20.55 -4.34 19.48
N ARG A 381 -21.38 -3.64 18.69
CA ARG A 381 -22.71 -3.20 19.11
C ARG A 381 -23.67 -4.37 19.15
N ASP A 382 -23.67 -5.22 18.13
CA ASP A 382 -24.55 -6.39 18.05
C ASP A 382 -24.25 -7.40 19.17
N GLN A 383 -22.95 -7.67 19.46
CA GLN A 383 -22.55 -8.50 20.59
C GLN A 383 -23.01 -7.94 21.95
N LYS A 384 -22.97 -6.62 22.15
CA LYS A 384 -23.48 -5.99 23.38
C LYS A 384 -25.01 -6.12 23.54
N ILE A 385 -25.73 -6.20 22.43
CA ILE A 385 -27.19 -6.41 22.44
C ILE A 385 -27.52 -7.88 22.74
N THR A 386 -26.71 -8.83 22.25
CA THR A 386 -26.91 -10.27 22.51
C THR A 386 -26.50 -10.71 23.92
N VAL A 387 -25.57 -9.99 24.58
CA VAL A 387 -25.09 -10.29 25.95
C VAL A 387 -25.95 -9.64 27.04
N ARG A 388 -27.11 -9.05 26.70
CA ARG A 388 -28.18 -8.87 27.69
C ARG A 388 -28.85 -10.22 27.93
N THR A 389 -28.21 -11.03 28.76
CA THR A 389 -28.81 -12.17 29.43
C THR A 389 -29.90 -11.65 30.36
N ASP A 390 -31.15 -11.66 29.88
CA ASP A 390 -32.25 -11.98 30.78
C ASP A 390 -31.94 -13.37 31.34
N GLY A 391 -31.68 -13.42 32.64
CA GLY A 391 -31.23 -14.60 33.37
C GLY A 391 -32.33 -15.61 33.62
N GLU A 392 -33.06 -16.02 32.58
CA GLU A 392 -34.13 -17.00 32.71
C GLU A 392 -33.93 -18.20 31.77
N ASN A 393 -33.57 -19.33 32.39
CA ASN A 393 -33.86 -20.71 32.00
C ASN A 393 -33.60 -21.13 30.54
N PHE A 394 -32.35 -21.47 30.20
CA PHE A 394 -32.01 -22.18 28.97
C PHE A 394 -31.80 -23.69 29.20
N ALA A 395 -32.90 -24.37 29.49
CA ALA A 395 -33.09 -25.79 29.22
C ALA A 395 -34.02 -25.96 28.00
N SER A 396 -33.81 -25.18 26.94
CA SER A 396 -34.61 -25.28 25.72
C SER A 396 -34.08 -26.40 24.83
N ASP A 397 -34.96 -27.31 24.41
CA ASP A 397 -34.68 -28.44 23.51
C ASP A 397 -34.33 -28.01 22.06
N PHE A 398 -34.40 -26.70 21.79
CA PHE A 398 -34.24 -26.09 20.47
C PHE A 398 -32.84 -25.49 20.27
N LEU A 399 -32.22 -25.79 19.14
CA LEU A 399 -30.91 -25.26 18.70
C LEU A 399 -31.05 -23.93 17.96
N PHE A 400 -32.05 -23.84 17.08
CA PHE A 400 -32.35 -22.63 16.30
C PHE A 400 -33.84 -22.34 16.32
N GLN A 401 -34.19 -21.08 16.51
CA GLN A 401 -35.57 -20.60 16.37
C GLN A 401 -35.58 -19.35 15.48
N LEU A 402 -36.30 -19.46 14.37
CA LEU A 402 -36.60 -18.38 13.45
C LEU A 402 -38.08 -18.02 13.65
N ASP A 403 -38.38 -16.76 13.91
CA ASP A 403 -39.74 -16.27 14.12
C ASP A 403 -40.01 -15.08 13.18
N GLY A 404 -40.96 -15.25 12.26
CA GLY A 404 -41.38 -14.24 11.28
C GLY A 404 -40.26 -13.66 10.40
N VAL A 405 -39.26 -14.48 10.06
CA VAL A 405 -38.04 -14.00 9.40
C VAL A 405 -38.27 -13.70 7.92
N THR A 406 -38.01 -12.45 7.53
CA THR A 406 -37.96 -12.05 6.12
C THR A 406 -36.53 -11.80 5.69
N LEU A 407 -36.10 -12.51 4.64
CA LEU A 407 -34.71 -12.52 4.19
C LEU A 407 -34.56 -11.87 2.81
N THR A 408 -33.70 -10.86 2.76
CA THR A 408 -33.31 -10.11 1.55
C THR A 408 -31.80 -10.17 1.36
N PRO A 409 -31.28 -10.31 0.13
CA PRO A 409 -29.85 -10.21 -0.14
C PRO A 409 -29.32 -8.82 0.23
N PRO A 410 -28.19 -8.70 0.94
CA PRO A 410 -27.65 -7.39 1.32
C PRO A 410 -27.32 -6.49 0.11
N ALA A 411 -26.88 -7.08 -1.01
CA ALA A 411 -26.57 -6.33 -2.24
C ALA A 411 -27.83 -5.87 -3.00
N HIS A 412 -28.97 -6.53 -2.81
CA HIS A 412 -30.22 -6.27 -3.51
C HIS A 412 -31.39 -6.25 -2.51
N PRO A 413 -31.51 -5.18 -1.70
CA PRO A 413 -32.47 -5.11 -0.60
C PRO A 413 -33.94 -5.16 -1.06
N HIS A 414 -34.22 -4.85 -2.33
CA HIS A 414 -35.56 -4.92 -2.91
C HIS A 414 -35.99 -6.34 -3.31
N GLN A 415 -35.06 -7.29 -3.39
CA GLN A 415 -35.38 -8.67 -3.74
C GLN A 415 -35.63 -9.48 -2.48
N VAL A 416 -36.88 -9.84 -2.21
CA VAL A 416 -37.21 -10.72 -1.08
C VAL A 416 -37.05 -12.17 -1.50
N LEU A 417 -36.18 -12.92 -0.82
CA LEU A 417 -35.97 -14.36 -1.09
C LEU A 417 -36.93 -15.23 -0.29
N ILE A 418 -37.10 -14.91 1.00
CA ILE A 418 -37.94 -15.66 1.94
C ILE A 418 -38.80 -14.64 2.69
N ARG A 419 -40.09 -14.93 2.85
CA ARG A 419 -41.06 -14.09 3.58
C ARG A 419 -41.57 -14.85 4.79
N ASP A 420 -41.59 -14.17 5.94
CA ASP A 420 -42.27 -14.60 7.16
C ASP A 420 -42.01 -16.06 7.56
N LEU A 421 -40.74 -16.48 7.51
CA LEU A 421 -40.35 -17.85 7.83
C LEU A 421 -40.29 -18.04 9.34
N THR A 422 -41.11 -18.96 9.84
CA THR A 422 -41.04 -19.46 11.22
C THR A 422 -40.58 -20.91 11.18
N LEU A 423 -39.43 -21.20 11.79
CA LEU A 423 -38.80 -22.52 11.78
C LEU A 423 -38.08 -22.77 13.09
N THR A 424 -38.34 -23.92 13.70
CA THR A 424 -37.66 -24.35 14.93
C THR A 424 -36.91 -25.65 14.67
N ILE A 425 -35.64 -25.71 15.05
CA ILE A 425 -34.76 -26.87 14.88
C ILE A 425 -34.41 -27.40 16.27
N SER A 426 -34.87 -28.60 16.60
CA SER A 426 -34.57 -29.31 17.84
C SER A 426 -33.30 -30.17 17.73
N ARG A 427 -32.71 -30.53 18.88
CA ARG A 427 -31.56 -31.46 18.93
C ARG A 427 -31.93 -32.83 18.36
N ASN A 428 -30.95 -33.51 17.76
CA ASN A 428 -31.07 -34.88 17.22
C ASN A 428 -32.12 -35.06 16.10
N HIS A 429 -32.53 -33.99 15.42
CA HIS A 429 -33.43 -34.06 14.26
C HIS A 429 -32.69 -33.66 12.98
N SER A 430 -32.88 -34.45 11.92
CA SER A 430 -32.38 -34.14 10.58
C SER A 430 -33.46 -33.42 9.78
N ILE A 431 -33.16 -32.23 9.28
CA ILE A 431 -34.07 -31.43 8.45
C ILE A 431 -33.49 -31.30 7.05
N MET A 432 -34.28 -31.63 6.03
CA MET A 432 -33.91 -31.45 4.63
C MET A 432 -34.62 -30.23 4.04
N ILE A 433 -33.85 -29.25 3.56
CA ILE A 433 -34.38 -28.05 2.91
C ILE A 433 -34.35 -28.27 1.38
N SER A 434 -35.50 -28.51 0.76
CA SER A 434 -35.62 -28.74 -0.69
C SER A 434 -36.40 -27.64 -1.40
N GLY A 435 -36.29 -27.56 -2.73
CA GLY A 435 -37.11 -26.67 -3.57
C GLY A 435 -36.40 -26.24 -4.87
N PRO A 436 -36.98 -25.31 -5.66
CA PRO A 436 -36.38 -24.84 -6.90
C PRO A 436 -35.08 -24.05 -6.67
N SER A 437 -34.21 -23.99 -7.69
CA SER A 437 -33.02 -23.14 -7.68
C SER A 437 -33.39 -21.67 -7.42
N SER A 438 -32.53 -20.94 -6.71
CA SER A 438 -32.74 -19.52 -6.38
C SER A 438 -33.89 -19.18 -5.42
N SER A 439 -34.51 -20.16 -4.77
CA SER A 439 -35.52 -19.96 -3.70
C SER A 439 -34.95 -19.46 -2.36
N GLY A 440 -33.64 -19.22 -2.27
CA GLY A 440 -33.01 -18.69 -1.06
C GLY A 440 -32.50 -19.73 -0.04
N LYS A 441 -32.44 -21.03 -0.39
CA LYS A 441 -31.92 -22.09 0.49
C LYS A 441 -30.53 -21.80 1.06
N THR A 442 -29.56 -21.53 0.18
CA THR A 442 -28.20 -21.17 0.61
C THR A 442 -28.18 -19.85 1.39
N SER A 443 -29.12 -18.95 1.11
CA SER A 443 -29.24 -17.70 1.86
C SER A 443 -29.79 -17.92 3.28
N LEU A 444 -30.69 -18.89 3.47
CA LEU A 444 -31.12 -19.35 4.80
C LEU A 444 -29.95 -19.97 5.58
N LEU A 445 -29.13 -20.81 4.94
CA LEU A 445 -27.90 -21.33 5.55
C LEU A 445 -26.92 -20.22 5.94
N ARG A 446 -26.77 -19.19 5.10
CA ARG A 446 -25.96 -18.00 5.43
C ARG A 446 -26.52 -17.23 6.63
N LEU A 447 -27.84 -17.19 6.80
CA LEU A 447 -28.46 -16.59 7.98
C LEU A 447 -28.17 -17.40 9.24
N ILE A 448 -28.38 -18.72 9.19
CA ILE A 448 -28.13 -19.64 10.32
C ILE A 448 -26.65 -19.59 10.72
N ALA A 449 -25.74 -19.55 9.73
CA ALA A 449 -24.31 -19.37 9.95
C ALA A 449 -23.92 -17.97 10.47
N GLY A 450 -24.85 -17.01 10.53
CA GLY A 450 -24.61 -15.62 10.92
C GLY A 450 -23.71 -14.87 9.94
N LEU A 451 -23.73 -15.23 8.66
CA LEU A 451 -23.07 -14.47 7.58
C LEU A 451 -23.96 -13.31 7.12
N TRP A 452 -25.29 -13.49 7.14
CA TRP A 452 -26.29 -12.49 6.79
C TRP A 452 -27.11 -12.11 8.04
N TYR A 453 -27.71 -10.93 8.02
CA TYR A 453 -28.61 -10.43 9.07
C TYR A 453 -30.03 -10.28 8.52
N THR A 454 -31.03 -10.39 9.39
CA THR A 454 -32.45 -10.20 9.04
C THR A 454 -32.86 -8.75 9.17
N ASN A 455 -33.72 -8.28 8.26
CA ASN A 455 -34.32 -6.95 8.35
C ASN A 455 -35.57 -6.95 9.26
N SER A 456 -36.27 -8.09 9.34
CA SER A 456 -37.45 -8.31 10.19
C SER A 456 -37.49 -9.75 10.70
N GLY A 457 -38.16 -9.95 11.84
CA GLY A 457 -38.23 -11.23 12.54
C GLY A 457 -37.08 -11.41 13.54
N ARG A 458 -37.13 -12.50 14.30
CA ARG A 458 -36.17 -12.85 15.34
C ARG A 458 -35.45 -14.14 14.99
N VAL A 459 -34.14 -14.17 15.25
CA VAL A 459 -33.28 -15.36 15.05
C VAL A 459 -32.56 -15.65 16.35
N ASP A 460 -33.06 -16.64 17.09
CA ASP A 460 -32.43 -17.12 18.30
C ASP A 460 -31.51 -18.31 17.99
N ARG A 461 -30.29 -18.23 18.52
CA ARG A 461 -29.23 -19.24 18.36
C ARG A 461 -28.77 -19.67 19.76
N HIS A 462 -29.10 -20.89 20.15
CA HIS A 462 -28.77 -21.41 21.49
C HIS A 462 -27.43 -22.15 21.48
N PHE A 463 -26.35 -21.41 21.22
CA PHE A 463 -24.97 -21.89 21.39
C PHE A 463 -24.24 -21.02 22.41
N LEU A 464 -23.56 -21.66 23.36
CA LEU A 464 -22.70 -20.96 24.32
C LEU A 464 -21.46 -20.43 23.57
N PRO A 465 -21.16 -19.12 23.62
CA PRO A 465 -19.89 -18.61 23.11
C PRO A 465 -18.72 -19.10 23.99
N PRO A 466 -17.56 -19.51 23.42
CA PRO A 466 -17.23 -19.56 22.00
C PRO A 466 -17.79 -20.81 21.31
N VAL A 467 -18.33 -20.63 20.10
CA VAL A 467 -18.79 -21.74 19.27
C VAL A 467 -17.57 -22.57 18.83
N LEU A 468 -17.44 -23.78 19.35
CA LEU A 468 -16.35 -24.69 19.00
C LEU A 468 -16.73 -25.52 17.74
N PRO A 469 -15.74 -26.04 17.00
CA PRO A 469 -16.00 -26.98 15.89
C PRO A 469 -16.71 -28.26 16.33
N SER A 470 -16.65 -28.60 17.61
CA SER A 470 -17.42 -29.69 18.23
C SER A 470 -18.91 -29.37 18.42
N ASP A 471 -19.30 -28.10 18.33
CA ASP A 471 -20.69 -27.69 18.52
C ASP A 471 -21.42 -27.65 17.18
N ILE A 472 -20.87 -26.92 16.21
CA ILE A 472 -21.47 -26.77 14.88
C ILE A 472 -20.42 -26.69 13.77
N VAL A 473 -20.67 -27.41 12.68
CA VAL A 473 -19.87 -27.33 11.45
C VAL A 473 -20.77 -26.99 10.27
N PHE A 474 -20.36 -25.98 9.50
CA PHE A 474 -20.96 -25.64 8.22
C PHE A 474 -20.09 -26.17 7.08
N LEU A 475 -20.70 -26.92 6.17
CA LEU A 475 -20.06 -27.46 4.98
C LEU A 475 -20.40 -26.53 3.79
N PRO A 476 -19.47 -25.71 3.30
CA PRO A 476 -19.76 -24.82 2.19
C PRO A 476 -19.90 -25.61 0.88
N GLN A 477 -20.79 -25.18 -0.01
CA GLN A 477 -20.94 -25.76 -1.35
C GLN A 477 -19.62 -25.82 -2.14
N LYS A 478 -18.74 -24.82 -1.95
CA LYS A 478 -17.37 -24.83 -2.46
C LYS A 478 -16.42 -25.09 -1.29
N PRO A 479 -15.75 -26.25 -1.23
CA PRO A 479 -14.78 -26.57 -0.20
C PRO A 479 -13.69 -25.50 -0.08
N TYR A 480 -13.26 -25.24 1.16
CA TYR A 480 -12.15 -24.35 1.45
C TYR A 480 -10.99 -25.14 2.07
N PHE A 481 -9.84 -25.05 1.42
CA PHE A 481 -8.56 -25.57 1.87
C PHE A 481 -7.57 -24.42 2.03
N THR A 482 -6.81 -24.45 3.10
CA THR A 482 -5.78 -23.47 3.43
C THR A 482 -4.41 -23.97 3.00
N ASP A 483 -3.39 -23.12 3.05
CA ASP A 483 -2.01 -23.58 2.96
C ASP A 483 -1.69 -24.45 4.18
N GLY A 484 -1.05 -25.60 3.98
CA GLY A 484 -0.73 -26.53 5.05
C GLY A 484 -0.79 -27.99 4.62
N SER A 485 -0.42 -28.90 5.52
CA SER A 485 -0.47 -30.35 5.27
C SER A 485 -1.90 -30.87 5.20
N LEU A 486 -2.08 -32.09 4.68
CA LEU A 486 -3.40 -32.73 4.61
C LEU A 486 -4.07 -32.82 6.00
N TRP A 487 -3.27 -33.06 7.03
CA TRP A 487 -3.73 -33.12 8.42
C TRP A 487 -4.28 -31.79 8.89
N GLN A 488 -3.57 -30.70 8.59
CA GLN A 488 -4.03 -29.35 8.89
C GLN A 488 -5.34 -29.04 8.16
N GLN A 489 -5.55 -29.60 6.96
CA GLN A 489 -6.84 -29.47 6.26
C GLN A 489 -7.99 -30.19 6.98
N ILE A 490 -7.75 -31.35 7.59
CA ILE A 490 -8.78 -32.14 8.28
C ILE A 490 -9.05 -31.57 9.67
N ALA A 491 -8.02 -31.14 10.38
CA ALA A 491 -8.14 -30.52 11.70
C ALA A 491 -8.71 -29.09 11.64
N PHE A 492 -8.65 -28.42 10.49
CA PHE A 492 -9.25 -27.10 10.30
C PHE A 492 -10.71 -27.09 10.77
N PRO A 493 -11.16 -26.08 11.55
CA PRO A 493 -10.54 -24.77 11.81
C PRO A 493 -9.64 -24.69 13.07
N LEU A 494 -9.26 -25.82 13.69
CA LEU A 494 -8.35 -25.81 14.84
C LEU A 494 -6.92 -25.48 14.37
N GLU A 495 -6.21 -24.62 15.12
CA GLU A 495 -4.82 -24.28 14.85
C GLU A 495 -3.91 -25.39 15.39
N VAL A 496 -3.22 -26.09 14.50
CA VAL A 496 -2.31 -27.20 14.83
C VAL A 496 -0.88 -26.78 14.53
N THR A 497 -0.10 -26.50 15.59
CA THR A 497 1.22 -25.85 15.48
C THR A 497 2.43 -26.79 15.38
N SER A 498 2.37 -28.05 15.83
CA SER A 498 3.49 -29.00 15.71
C SER A 498 3.09 -30.41 16.17
N GLU A 499 3.73 -31.43 15.58
CA GLU A 499 3.70 -32.88 15.87
C GLU A 499 2.62 -33.33 16.86
N PHE A 500 1.50 -33.78 16.31
CA PHE A 500 0.49 -34.50 17.08
C PHE A 500 1.07 -35.79 17.68
N GLU A 501 0.68 -36.08 18.92
CA GLU A 501 0.77 -37.41 19.51
C GLU A 501 0.11 -38.45 18.59
N ASP A 502 0.62 -39.69 18.59
CA ASP A 502 0.15 -40.79 17.73
C ASP A 502 -1.38 -41.00 17.72
N GLU A 503 -2.07 -40.58 18.80
CA GLU A 503 -3.51 -40.70 18.96
C GLU A 503 -4.33 -39.77 18.04
N GLU A 504 -3.90 -38.52 17.86
CA GLU A 504 -4.54 -37.56 16.95
C GLU A 504 -4.29 -37.93 15.48
N ALA A 505 -3.11 -38.48 15.21
CA ALA A 505 -2.77 -39.07 13.92
C ALA A 505 -3.71 -40.26 13.59
N ALA A 506 -3.98 -41.12 14.56
CA ALA A 506 -4.92 -42.23 14.40
C ALA A 506 -6.37 -41.76 14.17
N LYS A 507 -6.82 -40.69 14.87
CA LYS A 507 -8.16 -40.11 14.68
C LYS A 507 -8.36 -39.59 13.26
N VAL A 508 -7.40 -38.83 12.73
CA VAL A 508 -7.50 -38.31 11.36
C VAL A 508 -7.41 -39.44 10.35
N LYS A 509 -6.54 -40.44 10.54
CA LYS A 509 -6.49 -41.62 9.65
C LYS A 509 -7.87 -42.30 9.57
N ARG A 510 -8.49 -42.54 10.73
CA ARG A 510 -9.83 -43.12 10.82
C ARG A 510 -10.89 -42.25 10.15
N ALA A 511 -10.81 -40.92 10.28
CA ALA A 511 -11.74 -40.00 9.62
C ALA A 511 -11.61 -40.04 8.09
N VAL A 512 -10.39 -40.22 7.57
CA VAL A 512 -10.12 -40.35 6.12
C VAL A 512 -10.57 -41.70 5.58
N GLU A 513 -10.35 -42.78 6.33
CA GLU A 513 -10.87 -44.12 6.03
C GLU A 513 -12.40 -44.11 5.94
N LEU A 514 -13.08 -43.51 6.93
CA LEU A 514 -14.54 -43.35 6.93
C LEU A 514 -15.06 -42.53 5.75
N ALA A 515 -14.30 -41.54 5.28
CA ALA A 515 -14.64 -40.74 4.11
C ALA A 515 -14.29 -41.43 2.77
N GLY A 516 -13.74 -42.65 2.79
CA GLY A 516 -13.37 -43.40 1.59
C GLY A 516 -12.26 -42.72 0.77
N CYS A 517 -11.31 -42.07 1.46
CA CYS A 517 -10.22 -41.31 0.87
C CYS A 517 -8.84 -41.94 1.10
N GLU A 518 -8.77 -43.25 1.36
CA GLU A 518 -7.53 -43.97 1.68
C GLU A 518 -6.48 -43.86 0.57
N LYS A 519 -6.88 -44.11 -0.68
CA LYS A 519 -5.98 -44.02 -1.85
C LYS A 519 -5.36 -42.64 -2.07
N PHE A 520 -5.96 -41.61 -1.46
CA PHE A 520 -5.48 -40.24 -1.54
C PHE A 520 -4.37 -39.96 -0.51
N LEU A 521 -4.36 -40.66 0.63
CA LEU A 521 -3.29 -40.56 1.63
C LEU A 521 -1.93 -40.90 1.03
N ASP A 522 -1.90 -41.94 0.19
CA ASP A 522 -0.69 -42.40 -0.50
C ASP A 522 -0.19 -41.38 -1.55
N ARG A 523 -1.11 -40.65 -2.19
CA ARG A 523 -0.79 -39.62 -3.21
C ARG A 523 -0.34 -38.29 -2.60
N ALA A 524 -0.97 -37.90 -1.49
CA ALA A 524 -0.77 -36.60 -0.86
C ALA A 524 0.49 -36.54 0.03
N GLY A 525 1.00 -37.70 0.47
CA GLY A 525 2.06 -37.79 1.47
C GLY A 525 1.47 -37.51 2.85
N PHE A 526 1.30 -38.56 3.65
CA PHE A 526 0.71 -38.44 4.98
C PHE A 526 1.71 -37.81 5.95
N GLY A 527 1.63 -36.50 6.14
CA GLY A 527 2.42 -35.79 7.16
C GLY A 527 3.63 -35.07 6.62
N ASP A 528 3.97 -35.28 5.34
CA ASP A 528 4.96 -34.44 4.67
C ASP A 528 4.52 -32.98 4.78
N SER A 529 5.47 -32.15 5.24
CA SER A 529 5.40 -30.71 5.19
C SER A 529 5.46 -30.24 3.74
N ASN A 530 4.47 -30.60 2.94
CA ASN A 530 4.28 -30.17 1.56
C ASN A 530 3.76 -28.72 1.58
N VAL A 531 4.58 -27.82 2.13
CA VAL A 531 4.34 -26.38 2.18
C VAL A 531 4.38 -25.86 0.74
N GLY A 532 3.23 -25.41 0.22
CA GLY A 532 3.14 -24.70 -1.06
C GLY A 532 2.40 -25.41 -2.20
N ARG A 533 1.71 -26.55 -1.97
CA ARG A 533 0.78 -27.09 -2.98
C ARG A 533 -0.56 -26.37 -2.91
N ASP A 534 -1.09 -25.95 -4.05
CA ASP A 534 -2.50 -25.54 -4.14
C ASP A 534 -3.36 -26.81 -4.13
N TRP A 535 -4.07 -27.04 -3.03
CA TRP A 535 -4.97 -28.19 -2.89
C TRP A 535 -6.05 -28.21 -3.97
N SER A 536 -6.33 -27.07 -4.59
CA SER A 536 -7.30 -26.93 -5.68
C SER A 536 -6.88 -27.66 -6.95
N ASP A 537 -5.56 -27.79 -7.19
CA ASP A 537 -5.00 -28.44 -8.39
C ASP A 537 -4.72 -29.94 -8.16
N VAL A 538 -4.55 -30.35 -6.90
CA VAL A 538 -4.18 -31.72 -6.52
C VAL A 538 -5.40 -32.61 -6.29
N LEU A 539 -6.50 -32.02 -5.82
CA LEU A 539 -7.73 -32.73 -5.49
C LEU A 539 -8.76 -32.55 -6.61
N SER A 540 -9.43 -33.64 -6.98
CA SER A 540 -10.65 -33.53 -7.78
C SER A 540 -11.79 -32.95 -6.93
N PRO A 541 -12.81 -32.31 -7.54
CA PRO A 541 -13.96 -31.78 -6.80
C PRO A 541 -14.69 -32.82 -5.94
N GLY A 542 -14.75 -34.08 -6.39
CA GLY A 542 -15.33 -35.18 -5.62
C GLY A 542 -14.48 -35.57 -4.41
N GLU A 543 -13.15 -35.60 -4.56
CA GLU A 543 -12.23 -35.84 -3.44
C GLU A 543 -12.29 -34.68 -2.44
N MET A 544 -12.38 -33.42 -2.91
CA MET A 544 -12.55 -32.25 -2.05
C MET A 544 -13.81 -32.36 -1.18
N GLN A 545 -14.94 -32.78 -1.76
CA GLN A 545 -16.18 -32.99 -1.01
C GLN A 545 -16.02 -34.08 0.05
N ARG A 546 -15.44 -35.23 -0.31
CA ARG A 546 -15.18 -36.31 0.66
C ARG A 546 -14.24 -35.87 1.77
N LEU A 547 -13.23 -35.05 1.46
CA LEU A 547 -12.31 -34.52 2.46
C LEU A 547 -13.01 -33.55 3.44
N MET A 548 -14.05 -32.83 2.99
CA MET A 548 -14.90 -32.08 3.92
C MET A 548 -15.71 -33.01 4.85
N PHE A 549 -16.19 -34.16 4.36
CA PHE A 549 -16.81 -35.15 5.23
C PHE A 549 -15.79 -35.77 6.20
N ALA A 550 -14.54 -35.97 5.80
CA ALA A 550 -13.48 -36.37 6.73
C ALA A 550 -13.29 -35.34 7.85
N ARG A 551 -13.31 -34.03 7.51
CA ARG A 551 -13.30 -32.94 8.50
C ARG A 551 -14.52 -33.03 9.44
N LEU A 552 -15.71 -33.33 8.92
CA LEU A 552 -16.90 -33.54 9.73
C LEU A 552 -16.76 -34.72 10.70
N PHE A 553 -16.25 -35.87 10.22
CA PHE A 553 -16.05 -37.08 11.04
C PHE A 553 -14.96 -36.93 12.09
N TYR A 554 -13.97 -36.08 11.84
CA TYR A 554 -12.92 -35.74 12.80
C TYR A 554 -13.49 -34.89 13.96
N HIS A 555 -14.21 -33.82 13.66
CA HIS A 555 -14.76 -32.91 14.69
C HIS A 555 -15.97 -33.45 15.44
N LYS A 556 -16.73 -34.37 14.83
CA LYS A 556 -17.96 -34.97 15.39
C LYS A 556 -18.91 -33.93 16.02
N PRO A 557 -19.37 -32.93 15.26
CA PRO A 557 -20.15 -31.84 15.81
C PRO A 557 -21.53 -32.29 16.29
N THR A 558 -22.10 -31.59 17.27
CA THR A 558 -23.50 -31.80 17.66
C THR A 558 -24.48 -31.41 16.54
N VAL A 559 -24.10 -30.43 15.71
CA VAL A 559 -24.88 -29.96 14.55
C VAL A 559 -24.00 -29.88 13.31
N ALA A 560 -24.47 -30.49 12.22
CA ALA A 560 -23.87 -30.35 10.91
C ALA A 560 -24.86 -29.67 9.96
N CYS A 561 -24.40 -28.68 9.20
CA CYS A 561 -25.21 -28.02 8.16
C CYS A 561 -24.50 -28.14 6.81
N GLU A 562 -25.18 -28.72 5.82
CA GLU A 562 -24.72 -28.85 4.43
C GLU A 562 -25.54 -27.99 3.47
#